data_AF-A0A6L3UZ22-F1
#
_entry.id   AF-A0A6L3UZ22-F1
#
_cell.length_a   1.000
_cell.length_b   1.000
_cell.length_c   1.000
_cell.angle_alpha   90.00
_cell.angle_beta   90.00
_cell.angle_gamma   90.00
#
_symmetry.space_group_name_H-M   'P 1'
#
loop_
_entity.id
_entity.type
_entity.pdbx_description
1 polymer ?
#
loop_
_entity_poly.entity_id
_entity_poly.type
_entity_poly.pdbx_seq_one_letter_code
_entity_poly.pdbx_strand_id
1 'polypeptide(L)'
;MGAWMVGPFLIKYEWILLLMAGLFSYFFMKSKTKSDRTFQEYFFNTILNAVIFGFLIFKFSTVLFRPSILFDQPLSVLYMSGGIKGILLGLFIAIIYISFKCYKGNWAIKSWMTVIVYGIVTFFIALWTLRTLFFLFIRLQYE
;
A
#
# COMPACT_ATOMS: atom_id res chain seq x y z
N MET A 1 -11.24 5.67 15.73
CA MET A 1 -10.24 6.54 16.42
C MET A 1 -10.52 7.98 16.04
N GLY A 2 -10.06 8.97 16.84
CA GLY A 2 -10.27 10.39 16.54
C GLY A 2 -9.66 10.85 15.20
N ALA A 3 -9.84 12.12 14.87
CA ALA A 3 -9.19 12.75 13.73
C ALA A 3 -8.76 14.17 14.10
N TRP A 4 -7.64 14.61 13.54
CA TRP A 4 -7.26 16.01 13.57
C TRP A 4 -7.78 16.71 12.33
N MET A 5 -8.45 17.85 12.54
CA MET A 5 -8.77 18.78 11.47
C MET A 5 -7.64 19.79 11.35
N VAL A 6 -6.97 19.79 10.20
CA VAL A 6 -6.01 20.82 9.81
C VAL A 6 -6.66 21.60 8.68
N GLY A 7 -7.39 22.66 9.03
CA GLY A 7 -8.23 23.40 8.07
C GLY A 7 -9.32 22.50 7.48
N PRO A 8 -9.47 22.42 6.13
CA PRO A 8 -10.46 21.54 5.49
C PRO A 8 -10.04 20.06 5.47
N PHE A 9 -8.80 19.72 5.86
CA PHE A 9 -8.30 18.35 5.80
C PHE A 9 -8.52 17.61 7.11
N LEU A 10 -9.32 16.54 7.05
CA LEU A 10 -9.55 15.62 8.15
C LEU A 10 -8.52 14.48 8.07
N ILE A 11 -7.51 14.52 8.94
CA ILE A 11 -6.49 13.48 9.05
C ILE A 11 -6.90 12.54 10.16
N LYS A 12 -7.38 11.33 9.81
CA LYS A 12 -7.68 10.30 10.83
C LYS A 12 -6.37 9.71 11.35
N TYR A 13 -6.29 9.48 12.66
CA TYR A 13 -5.12 8.83 13.28
C TYR A 13 -4.82 7.46 12.67
N GLU A 14 -5.86 6.75 12.19
CA GLU A 14 -5.71 5.48 11.49
C GLU A 14 -4.77 5.58 10.28
N TRP A 15 -4.83 6.66 9.49
CA TRP A 15 -3.92 6.86 8.35
C TRP A 15 -2.48 7.06 8.79
N ILE A 16 -2.26 7.79 9.88
CA ILE A 16 -0.93 8.04 10.44
C ILE A 16 -0.35 6.73 10.97
N LEU A 17 -1.12 5.95 11.72
CA LEU A 17 -0.70 4.65 12.25
C LEU A 17 -0.38 3.66 11.12
N LEU A 18 -1.21 3.63 10.06
CA LEU A 18 -0.97 2.83 8.86
C LEU A 18 0.34 3.21 8.17
N LEU A 19 0.60 4.51 7.99
CA LEU A 19 1.85 4.99 7.41
C LEU A 19 3.05 4.63 8.27
N MET A 20 2.98 4.83 9.59
CA MET A 20 4.07 4.49 10.50
C MET A 20 4.39 2.99 10.47
N ALA A 21 3.39 2.13 10.55
CA ALA A 21 3.60 0.68 10.46
C ALA A 21 4.17 0.26 9.09
N GLY A 22 3.72 0.90 8.01
CA GLY A 22 4.27 0.70 6.68
C GLY A 22 5.76 1.06 6.61
N LEU A 23 6.15 2.18 7.22
CA LEU A 23 7.56 2.58 7.32
C LEU A 23 8.38 1.58 8.12
N PHE A 24 7.90 1.13 9.29
CA PHE A 24 8.59 0.11 10.09
C PHE A 24 8.79 -1.19 9.31
N SER A 25 7.75 -1.66 8.62
CA SER A 25 7.84 -2.84 7.75
C SER A 25 8.87 -2.65 6.64
N TYR A 26 8.84 -1.50 5.95
CA TYR A 26 9.80 -1.17 4.92
C TYR A 26 11.26 -1.18 5.43
N PHE A 27 11.53 -0.50 6.55
CA PHE A 27 12.87 -0.47 7.13
C PHE A 27 13.34 -1.86 7.57
N PHE A 28 12.46 -2.68 8.12
CA PHE A 28 12.78 -4.04 8.53
C PHE A 28 13.10 -4.94 7.34
N MET A 29 12.27 -4.91 6.28
CA MET A 29 12.53 -5.63 5.04
C MET A 29 13.85 -5.17 4.40
N LYS A 30 14.09 -3.86 4.35
CA LYS A 30 15.33 -3.26 3.84
C LYS A 30 16.56 -3.74 4.60
N SER A 31 16.46 -3.85 5.93
CA SER A 31 17.53 -4.39 6.78
C SER A 31 17.75 -5.88 6.52
N LYS A 32 16.67 -6.67 6.41
CA LYS A 32 16.75 -8.12 6.23
C LYS A 32 17.32 -8.53 4.87
N THR A 33 17.06 -7.76 3.82
CA THR A 33 17.54 -8.03 2.47
C THR A 33 18.91 -7.40 2.17
N LYS A 34 19.53 -6.73 3.15
CA LYS A 34 20.83 -6.05 2.97
C LYS A 34 21.97 -6.98 2.53
N SER A 35 21.87 -8.28 2.81
CA SER A 35 22.84 -9.29 2.38
C SER A 35 22.90 -9.47 0.87
N ASP A 36 21.79 -9.18 0.16
CA ASP A 36 21.69 -9.31 -1.28
C ASP A 36 21.09 -8.04 -1.86
N ARG A 37 21.97 -7.06 -2.10
CA ARG A 37 21.59 -5.73 -2.55
C ARG A 37 20.95 -5.75 -3.95
N THR A 38 21.38 -6.68 -4.82
CA THR A 38 20.81 -6.86 -6.15
C THR A 38 19.36 -7.34 -6.09
N PHE A 39 19.07 -8.34 -5.25
CA PHE A 39 17.71 -8.80 -5.02
C PHE A 39 16.88 -7.72 -4.33
N GLN A 40 17.44 -7.01 -3.34
CA GLN A 40 16.78 -5.92 -2.65
C GLN A 40 16.28 -4.83 -3.61
N GLU A 41 17.16 -4.30 -4.46
CA GLU A 41 16.82 -3.26 -5.43
C GLU A 41 15.80 -3.77 -6.45
N TYR A 42 15.96 -4.99 -6.97
CA TYR A 42 14.99 -5.60 -7.89
C TYR A 42 13.60 -5.77 -7.25
N PHE A 43 13.55 -6.23 -6.01
CA PHE A 43 12.32 -6.47 -5.26
C PHE A 43 11.57 -5.17 -4.97
N PHE A 44 12.25 -4.17 -4.41
CA PHE A 44 11.61 -2.88 -4.09
C PHE A 44 11.17 -2.14 -5.35
N ASN A 45 11.98 -2.15 -6.42
CA ASN A 45 11.57 -1.57 -7.70
C ASN A 45 10.35 -2.28 -8.28
N THR A 46 10.29 -3.61 -8.16
CA THR A 46 9.12 -4.38 -8.62
C THR A 46 7.87 -4.04 -7.82
N ILE A 47 7.95 -3.97 -6.49
CA ILE A 47 6.81 -3.59 -5.64
C ILE A 47 6.36 -2.17 -5.95
N LEU A 48 7.30 -1.21 -6.03
CA LEU A 48 6.97 0.18 -6.29
C LEU A 48 6.30 0.34 -7.67
N ASN A 49 6.82 -0.34 -8.69
CA ASN A 49 6.18 -0.38 -10.01
C ASN A 49 4.79 -1.03 -9.94
N ALA A 50 4.62 -2.13 -9.19
CA ALA A 50 3.32 -2.78 -9.04
C ALA A 50 2.29 -1.87 -8.38
N VAL A 51 2.70 -1.10 -7.36
CA VAL A 51 1.85 -0.12 -6.67
C VAL A 51 1.48 1.03 -7.61
N ILE A 52 2.44 1.56 -8.38
CA ILE A 52 2.18 2.62 -9.36
C ILE A 52 1.19 2.11 -10.43
N PHE A 53 1.43 0.94 -11.01
CA PHE A 53 0.52 0.35 -11.99
C PHE A 53 -0.87 0.12 -11.40
N GLY A 54 -0.95 -0.50 -10.22
CA GLY A 54 -2.22 -0.73 -9.52
C GLY A 54 -2.97 0.57 -9.23
N PHE A 55 -2.28 1.62 -8.84
CA PHE A 55 -2.86 2.94 -8.58
C PHE A 55 -3.35 3.62 -9.87
N LEU A 56 -2.54 3.60 -10.95
CA LEU A 56 -2.95 4.11 -12.25
C LEU A 56 -4.22 3.39 -12.72
N ILE A 57 -4.22 2.06 -12.65
CA ILE A 57 -5.37 1.27 -13.08
C ILE A 57 -6.59 1.51 -12.18
N PHE A 58 -6.42 1.63 -10.87
CA PHE A 58 -7.50 2.03 -9.98
C PHE A 58 -8.13 3.37 -10.40
N LYS A 59 -7.31 4.37 -10.72
CA LYS A 59 -7.78 5.67 -11.20
C LYS A 59 -8.49 5.58 -12.55
N PHE A 60 -7.92 4.84 -13.51
CA PHE A 60 -8.51 4.66 -14.84
C PHE A 60 -9.65 3.64 -14.87
N SER A 61 -9.89 2.89 -13.80
CA SER A 61 -11.00 1.93 -13.74
C SER A 61 -12.36 2.61 -13.89
N THR A 62 -12.50 3.86 -13.43
CA THR A 62 -13.74 4.64 -13.60
C THR A 62 -14.09 4.81 -15.08
N VAL A 63 -13.08 5.03 -15.93
CA VAL A 63 -13.23 5.12 -17.39
C VAL A 63 -13.67 3.77 -17.97
N LEU A 64 -13.05 2.68 -17.53
CA LEU A 64 -13.38 1.33 -18.00
C LEU A 64 -14.81 0.90 -17.63
N PHE A 65 -15.26 1.22 -16.41
CA PHE A 65 -16.56 0.78 -15.91
C PHE A 65 -17.72 1.73 -16.25
N ARG A 66 -17.44 3.00 -16.59
CA ARG A 66 -18.45 4.00 -16.94
C ARG A 66 -17.99 4.87 -18.12
N PRO A 67 -17.93 4.30 -19.33
CA PRO A 67 -17.42 5.00 -20.51
C PRO A 67 -18.33 6.14 -20.99
N SER A 68 -19.61 6.17 -20.60
CA SER A 68 -20.53 7.27 -20.95
C SER A 68 -20.09 8.62 -20.37
N ILE A 69 -19.45 8.62 -19.20
CA ILE A 69 -19.01 9.84 -18.49
C ILE A 69 -17.90 10.57 -19.25
N LEU A 70 -17.13 9.85 -20.07
CA LEU A 70 -16.07 10.43 -20.90
C LEU A 70 -16.60 11.39 -21.96
N PHE A 71 -17.79 11.11 -22.48
CA PHE A 71 -18.42 11.94 -23.52
C PHE A 71 -19.20 13.11 -22.92
N ASP A 72 -19.82 12.90 -21.76
CA ASP A 72 -20.63 13.94 -21.12
C ASP A 72 -19.80 14.95 -20.32
N GLN A 73 -18.81 14.48 -19.53
CA GLN A 73 -18.06 15.31 -18.58
C GLN A 73 -16.63 14.80 -18.37
N PRO A 74 -15.69 15.10 -19.29
CA PRO A 74 -14.32 14.54 -19.25
C PRO A 74 -13.53 14.94 -17.99
N LEU A 75 -13.78 16.14 -17.44
CA LEU A 75 -13.15 16.60 -16.19
C LEU A 75 -13.58 15.79 -14.96
N SER A 76 -14.80 15.23 -14.95
CA SER A 76 -15.34 14.47 -13.82
C SER A 76 -14.57 13.17 -13.57
N VAL A 77 -13.86 12.65 -14.57
CA VAL A 77 -13.01 11.45 -14.45
C VAL A 77 -11.89 11.62 -13.41
N LEU A 78 -11.35 12.83 -13.24
CA LEU A 78 -10.26 13.09 -12.28
C LEU A 78 -10.76 13.07 -10.81
N TYR A 79 -12.03 13.43 -10.60
CA TYR A 79 -12.66 13.54 -9.28
C TYR A 79 -13.36 12.25 -8.84
N MET A 80 -13.77 11.42 -9.80
CA MET A 80 -14.47 10.17 -9.50
C MET A 80 -13.51 9.08 -9.01
N SER A 81 -13.93 8.39 -7.96
CA SER A 81 -13.23 7.19 -7.49
C SER A 81 -13.78 5.96 -8.22
N GLY A 82 -12.89 5.04 -8.62
CA GLY A 82 -13.27 3.74 -9.19
C GLY A 82 -14.00 2.83 -8.18
N GLY A 83 -14.12 3.27 -6.92
CA GLY A 83 -14.74 2.53 -5.83
C GLY A 83 -14.08 1.17 -5.61
N ILE A 84 -14.87 0.23 -5.07
CA ILE A 84 -14.42 -1.13 -4.74
C ILE A 84 -14.00 -1.91 -5.99
N LYS A 85 -14.71 -1.73 -7.11
CA LYS A 85 -14.40 -2.43 -8.38
C LYS A 85 -13.03 -2.03 -8.92
N GLY A 86 -12.72 -0.74 -8.88
CA GLY A 86 -11.41 -0.23 -9.27
C GLY A 86 -10.29 -0.77 -8.39
N ILE A 87 -10.51 -0.83 -7.07
CA ILE A 87 -9.52 -1.35 -6.12
C ILE A 87 -9.22 -2.82 -6.44
N LEU A 88 -10.26 -3.63 -6.66
CA LEU A 88 -10.11 -5.04 -6.98
C LEU A 88 -9.33 -5.25 -8.29
N LEU A 89 -9.63 -4.44 -9.31
CA LEU A 89 -8.98 -4.53 -10.62
C LEU A 89 -7.51 -4.08 -10.55
N GLY A 90 -7.23 -2.98 -9.85
CA GLY A 90 -5.85 -2.52 -9.61
C GLY A 90 -5.03 -3.54 -8.81
N LEU A 91 -5.61 -4.15 -7.78
CA LEU A 91 -4.97 -5.20 -6.99
C LEU A 91 -4.68 -6.44 -7.83
N PHE A 92 -5.65 -6.88 -8.65
CA PHE A 92 -5.50 -8.04 -9.52
C PHE A 92 -4.32 -7.88 -10.49
N ILE A 93 -4.18 -6.72 -11.12
CA ILE A 93 -3.09 -6.47 -12.06
C ILE A 93 -1.75 -6.29 -11.35
N ALA A 94 -1.73 -5.68 -10.16
CA ALA A 94 -0.52 -5.61 -9.34
C ALA A 94 0.00 -7.03 -8.99
N ILE A 95 -0.90 -7.95 -8.62
CA ILE A 95 -0.55 -9.36 -8.33
C ILE A 95 0.02 -10.03 -9.58
N ILE A 96 -0.65 -9.91 -10.74
CA ILE A 96 -0.17 -10.48 -12.00
C ILE A 96 1.23 -9.96 -12.34
N TYR A 97 1.45 -8.65 -12.21
CA TYR A 97 2.74 -8.03 -12.50
C TYR A 97 3.86 -8.56 -11.57
N ILE A 98 3.58 -8.67 -10.27
CA ILE A 98 4.54 -9.23 -9.30
C ILE A 98 4.83 -10.70 -9.61
N SER A 99 3.81 -11.52 -9.88
CA SER A 99 3.97 -12.93 -10.24
C SER A 99 4.82 -13.10 -11.50
N PHE A 100 4.55 -12.28 -12.52
CA PHE A 100 5.34 -12.29 -13.76
C PHE A 100 6.80 -11.90 -13.52
N LYS A 101 7.05 -10.86 -12.72
CA LYS A 101 8.41 -10.42 -12.36
C LYS A 101 9.15 -11.39 -11.45
N CYS A 102 8.43 -12.12 -10.61
CA CYS A 102 8.97 -13.21 -9.81
C CYS A 102 9.41 -14.37 -10.70
N TYR A 103 8.57 -14.79 -11.66
CA TYR A 103 8.89 -15.87 -12.60
C TYR A 103 10.05 -15.51 -13.55
N LYS A 104 10.10 -14.25 -14.02
CA LYS A 104 11.17 -13.77 -14.91
C LYS A 104 12.47 -13.47 -14.17
N GLY A 105 12.43 -13.31 -12.85
CA GLY A 105 13.63 -13.09 -12.04
C GLY A 105 14.37 -14.40 -11.83
N ASN A 106 15.68 -14.42 -12.02
CA ASN A 106 16.54 -15.59 -11.70
C ASN A 106 16.67 -15.86 -10.19
N TRP A 107 15.79 -15.30 -9.36
CA TRP A 107 15.85 -15.38 -7.91
C TRP A 107 14.90 -16.48 -7.41
N ALA A 108 15.34 -17.22 -6.39
CA ALA A 108 14.49 -18.26 -5.80
C ALA A 108 13.17 -17.66 -5.29
N ILE A 109 12.04 -18.29 -5.66
CA ILE A 109 10.71 -17.88 -5.17
C ILE A 109 10.62 -17.90 -3.65
N LYS A 110 11.44 -18.74 -3.00
CA LYS A 110 11.60 -18.79 -1.55
C LYS A 110 12.07 -17.45 -0.97
N SER A 111 13.00 -16.75 -1.61
CA SER A 111 13.48 -15.43 -1.18
C SER A 111 12.38 -14.37 -1.28
N TRP A 112 11.61 -14.40 -2.37
CA TRP A 112 10.42 -13.55 -2.55
C TRP A 112 9.38 -13.77 -1.45
N MET A 113 8.98 -15.02 -1.24
CA MET A 113 8.01 -15.38 -0.20
C MET A 113 8.49 -14.97 1.19
N THR A 114 9.77 -15.21 1.48
CA THR A 114 10.36 -14.87 2.78
C THR A 114 10.25 -13.37 3.05
N VAL A 115 10.65 -12.51 2.10
CA VAL A 115 10.59 -11.06 2.27
C VAL A 115 9.14 -10.55 2.36
N ILE A 116 8.22 -11.09 1.54
CA ILE A 116 6.79 -10.73 1.61
C ILE A 116 6.20 -11.10 2.98
N VAL A 117 6.47 -12.32 3.46
CA VAL A 117 5.97 -12.79 4.76
C VAL A 117 6.53 -11.94 5.89
N TYR A 118 7.84 -11.67 5.91
CA TYR A 118 8.43 -10.77 6.91
C TYR A 118 7.79 -9.37 6.84
N GLY A 119 7.59 -8.82 5.64
CA GLY A 119 6.93 -7.53 5.47
C GLY A 119 5.53 -7.48 6.08
N ILE A 120 4.70 -8.49 5.77
CA ILE A 120 3.33 -8.59 6.27
C ILE A 120 3.33 -8.76 7.80
N VAL A 121 4.13 -9.70 8.32
CA VAL A 121 4.18 -9.98 9.76
C VAL A 121 4.66 -8.76 10.54
N THR A 122 5.74 -8.12 10.10
CA THR A 122 6.24 -6.90 10.75
C THR A 122 5.24 -5.76 10.65
N PHE A 123 4.52 -5.62 9.54
CA PHE A 123 3.47 -4.61 9.40
C PHE A 123 2.34 -4.81 10.40
N PHE A 124 1.80 -6.03 10.51
CA PHE A 124 0.73 -6.33 11.46
C PHE A 124 1.18 -6.16 12.92
N ILE A 125 2.38 -6.61 13.26
CA ILE A 125 2.95 -6.42 14.59
C ILE A 125 3.11 -4.93 14.88
N ALA A 126 3.72 -4.16 13.97
CA ALA A 126 3.92 -2.73 14.16
C ALA A 126 2.59 -1.97 14.27
N LEU A 127 1.57 -2.33 13.48
CA LEU A 127 0.23 -1.76 13.62
C LEU A 127 -0.36 -2.04 14.98
N TRP A 128 -0.27 -3.29 15.44
CA TRP A 128 -0.85 -3.70 16.70
C TRP A 128 -0.17 -3.01 17.89
N THR A 129 1.16 -2.91 17.87
CA THR A 129 1.92 -2.21 18.92
C THR A 129 1.65 -0.71 18.92
N LEU A 130 1.71 -0.05 17.76
CA LEU A 130 1.43 1.40 17.64
C LEU A 130 0.00 1.72 18.09
N ARG A 131 -0.97 0.89 17.71
CA ARG A 131 -2.36 1.03 18.12
C ARG A 131 -2.53 0.91 19.64
N THR A 132 -1.83 -0.05 20.26
CA THR A 132 -1.89 -0.26 21.72
C THR A 132 -1.24 0.91 22.47
N LEU A 133 -0.06 1.36 22.03
CA LEU A 133 0.62 2.52 22.61
C LEU A 133 -0.23 3.79 22.51
N PHE A 134 -0.86 4.02 21.35
CA PHE A 134 -1.74 5.17 21.16
C PHE A 134 -2.96 5.14 22.10
N PHE A 135 -3.56 3.96 22.29
CA PHE A 135 -4.68 3.81 23.22
C PHE A 135 -4.26 4.06 24.68
N LEU A 136 -3.07 3.60 25.09
CA LEU A 136 -2.51 3.86 26.42
C LEU A 136 -2.25 5.35 26.65
N PHE A 137 -1.64 6.04 25.67
CA PHE A 137 -1.38 7.47 25.76
C PHE A 137 -2.65 8.30 25.92
N ILE A 138 -3.69 7.99 25.13
CA ILE A 138 -4.98 8.67 25.27
C ILE A 138 -5.54 8.44 26.66
N ARG A 139 -5.52 7.21 27.17
CA ARG A 139 -6.10 6.87 28.47
C ARG A 139 -5.42 7.62 29.63
N LEU A 140 -4.09 7.77 29.60
CA LEU A 140 -3.32 8.50 30.61
C LEU A 140 -3.57 10.02 30.61
N GLN A 141 -4.14 10.57 29.54
CA GLN A 141 -4.44 12.01 29.44
C GLN A 141 -5.80 12.40 30.04
N TYR A 142 -6.60 11.40 30.45
CA TYR A 142 -7.92 11.57 31.05
C TYR A 142 -7.99 11.11 32.53
N GLU A 143 -6.85 10.76 33.14
CA GLU A 143 -6.67 10.61 34.60
C GLU A 143 -5.92 11.81 35.15
#